data_AF-A0A7S2I3B6-F1
#
_entry.id   AF-A0A7S2I3B6-F1
#
_cell.length_a   1.000
_cell.length_b   1.000
_cell.length_c   1.000
_cell.angle_alpha   90.00
_cell.angle_beta   90.00
_cell.angle_gamma   90.00
#
_symmetry.space_group_name_H-M   'P 1'
#
loop_
_entity.id
_entity.type
_entity.pdbx_description
1 polymer ?
#
loop_
_entity_poly.entity_id
_entity_poly.type
_entity_poly.pdbx_seq_one_letter_code
_entity_poly.pdbx_strand_id
1 'polypeptide(L)'
;WVLAFAFYFRSLLVSEFEQKVRTGHIFTAGEVQWDSQNTLRYPAICAISGLLAGLFGVGGGIVKGPLMLEMGIMPAVASASAAAMILFTSAAASISFIAFGLLHPMYGAMFFLLGILCTAFGQYTVGQWVKRHERQSPIVLSIGLVILLSSLLVSIDMVAEARGPRAGDMLRVHGVCTAEA
;
A
#
# COMPACT_ATOMS: atom_id res chain seq x y z
N TRP A 1 19.54 -16.62 -1.20
CA TRP A 1 19.07 -16.27 -2.56
C TRP A 1 18.94 -14.77 -2.80
N VAL A 2 18.52 -13.95 -1.82
CA VAL A 2 18.19 -12.51 -2.05
C VAL A 2 19.41 -11.72 -2.54
N LEU A 3 20.57 -11.93 -1.90
CA LEU A 3 21.82 -11.28 -2.29
C LEU A 3 22.33 -11.74 -3.67
N ALA A 4 22.13 -13.01 -4.02
CA ALA A 4 22.50 -13.54 -5.34
C ALA A 4 21.63 -12.96 -6.46
N PHE A 5 20.31 -12.86 -6.23
CA PHE A 5 19.38 -12.19 -7.13
C PHE A 5 19.71 -10.70 -7.27
N ALA A 6 20.00 -10.00 -6.16
CA ALA A 6 20.38 -8.59 -6.20
C ALA A 6 21.67 -8.35 -7.01
N PHE A 7 22.67 -9.22 -6.85
CA PHE A 7 23.91 -9.14 -7.61
C PHE A 7 23.69 -9.43 -9.10
N TYR A 8 22.87 -10.43 -9.42
CA TYR A 8 22.50 -10.79 -10.80
C TYR A 8 21.76 -9.65 -11.51
N PHE A 9 20.74 -9.08 -10.88
CA PHE A 9 19.99 -7.94 -11.43
C PHE A 9 20.88 -6.72 -11.61
N ARG A 10 21.77 -6.43 -10.66
CA ARG A 10 22.78 -5.37 -10.80
C ARG A 10 23.64 -5.58 -12.05
N SER A 11 24.20 -6.77 -12.25
CA SER A 11 25.05 -7.03 -13.42
C SER A 11 24.29 -6.90 -14.74
N LEU A 12 23.01 -7.29 -14.77
CA LEU A 12 22.14 -7.18 -15.94
C LEU A 12 21.81 -5.73 -16.28
N LEU A 13 21.41 -4.94 -15.26
CA LEU A 13 21.05 -3.53 -15.41
C LEU A 13 22.23 -2.66 -15.87
N VAL A 14 23.43 -2.92 -15.36
CA VAL A 14 24.65 -2.20 -15.78
C VAL A 14 25.03 -2.56 -17.22
N SER A 15 24.94 -3.83 -17.60
CA SER A 15 25.23 -4.28 -18.97
C SER A 15 24.26 -3.67 -19.99
N GLU A 16 22.96 -3.65 -19.67
CA GLU A 16 21.93 -3.02 -20.52
C GLU A 16 22.13 -1.51 -20.64
N PHE A 17 22.53 -0.83 -19.56
CA PHE A 17 22.83 0.60 -19.59
C PHE A 17 24.05 0.92 -20.45
N GLU A 18 25.13 0.15 -20.33
CA GLU A 18 26.32 0.30 -21.20
C GLU A 18 25.98 0.10 -22.68
N GLN A 19 25.08 -0.84 -23.01
CA GLN A 19 24.60 -1.03 -24.38
C GLN A 19 23.80 0.17 -24.89
N LYS A 20 22.88 0.72 -24.09
CA LYS A 20 22.08 1.89 -24.47
C LYS A 20 22.95 3.14 -24.70
N VAL A 21 23.99 3.32 -23.90
CA VAL A 21 25.00 4.37 -24.07
C VAL A 21 25.81 4.17 -25.35
N ARG A 22 26.24 2.93 -25.66
CA ARG A 22 26.97 2.61 -26.91
C ARG A 22 26.14 2.84 -28.18
N THR A 23 24.83 2.61 -28.12
CA THR A 23 23.92 2.87 -29.25
C THR A 23 23.54 4.34 -29.42
N GLY A 24 24.09 5.25 -28.60
CA GLY A 24 23.83 6.69 -28.70
C GLY A 24 22.37 7.07 -28.42
N HIS A 25 21.67 6.29 -27.58
CA HIS A 25 20.26 6.50 -27.33
C HIS A 25 20.01 7.83 -26.59
N ILE A 26 19.02 8.59 -27.05
CA ILE A 26 18.68 9.90 -26.48
C ILE A 26 17.78 9.65 -25.27
N PHE A 27 18.34 9.76 -24.06
CA PHE A 27 17.59 9.60 -22.83
C PHE A 27 16.48 10.67 -22.75
N THR A 28 15.23 10.22 -22.76
CA THR A 28 14.06 11.11 -22.65
C THR A 28 13.78 11.41 -21.17
N ALA A 29 13.14 12.55 -20.87
CA ALA A 29 12.74 12.91 -19.51
C ALA A 29 11.78 11.86 -18.93
N GLY A 30 12.30 10.97 -18.07
CA GLY A 30 11.57 9.84 -17.47
C GLY A 30 12.28 8.48 -17.58
N GLU A 31 13.43 8.39 -18.24
CA GLU A 31 14.25 7.18 -18.24
C GLU A 31 15.25 7.17 -17.08
N VAL A 32 15.28 6.06 -16.33
CA VAL A 32 16.22 5.85 -15.22
C VAL A 32 17.64 5.67 -15.76
N GLN A 33 18.55 6.57 -15.37
CA GLN A 33 19.97 6.46 -15.67
C GLN A 33 20.66 5.55 -14.65
N TRP A 34 20.99 4.33 -15.08
CA TRP A 34 21.62 3.30 -14.26
C TRP A 34 23.14 3.49 -14.19
N ASP A 35 23.57 4.53 -13.48
CA ASP A 35 24.99 4.73 -13.16
C ASP A 35 25.46 3.76 -12.06
N SER A 36 26.77 3.47 -11.98
CA SER A 36 27.37 2.51 -11.05
C SER A 36 27.06 2.82 -9.57
N GLN A 37 26.99 4.10 -9.21
CA GLN A 37 26.61 4.53 -7.85
C GLN A 37 25.09 4.46 -7.60
N ASN A 38 24.29 4.81 -8.59
CA ASN A 38 22.83 4.83 -8.51
C ASN A 38 22.25 3.40 -8.43
N THR A 39 22.91 2.46 -9.09
CA THR A 39 22.56 1.03 -9.06
C THR A 39 22.63 0.44 -7.64
N LEU A 40 23.41 1.03 -6.72
CA LEU A 40 23.48 0.59 -5.32
C LEU A 40 22.58 1.42 -4.39
N ARG A 41 22.43 2.74 -4.65
CA ARG A 41 21.61 3.63 -3.82
C ARG A 41 20.12 3.32 -3.94
N TYR A 42 19.60 3.10 -5.15
CA TYR A 42 18.17 2.86 -5.34
C TYR A 42 17.65 1.57 -4.68
N PRO A 43 18.32 0.41 -4.80
CA PRO A 43 17.90 -0.79 -4.11
C PRO A 43 18.02 -0.69 -2.59
N ALA A 44 19.02 0.04 -2.06
CA ALA A 44 19.17 0.25 -0.63
C ALA A 44 18.00 1.07 -0.04
N ILE A 45 17.61 2.15 -0.71
CA ILE A 45 16.43 2.96 -0.32
C ILE A 45 15.15 2.14 -0.49
N CYS A 46 15.03 1.33 -1.55
CA CYS A 46 13.91 0.41 -1.74
C CYS A 46 13.83 -0.69 -0.66
N ALA A 47 14.97 -1.20 -0.19
CA ALA A 47 15.01 -2.20 0.86
C ALA A 47 14.59 -1.62 2.22
N ILE A 48 15.10 -0.44 2.58
CA ILE A 48 14.73 0.26 3.81
C ILE A 48 13.24 0.63 3.78
N SER A 49 12.76 1.20 2.67
CA SER A 49 11.35 1.53 2.52
C SER A 49 10.44 0.31 2.47
N GLY A 50 10.89 -0.82 1.90
CA GLY A 50 10.19 -2.10 1.94
C GLY A 50 10.08 -2.67 3.36
N LEU A 51 11.15 -2.57 4.15
CA LEU A 51 11.14 -2.92 5.57
C LEU A 51 10.13 -2.06 6.35
N LEU A 52 10.17 -0.74 6.17
CA LEU A 52 9.23 0.17 6.81
C LEU A 52 7.79 -0.11 6.34
N ALA A 53 7.58 -0.32 5.05
CA ALA A 53 6.27 -0.65 4.49
C ALA A 53 5.71 -1.97 5.05
N GLY A 54 6.58 -2.97 5.28
CA GLY A 54 6.21 -4.23 5.93
C GLY A 54 5.87 -4.05 7.41
N LEU A 55 6.62 -3.22 8.13
CA LEU A 55 6.37 -2.92 9.55
C LEU A 55 5.05 -2.16 9.78
N PHE A 56 4.75 -1.18 8.93
CA PHE A 56 3.51 -0.40 9.04
C PHE A 56 2.30 -1.07 8.39
N GLY A 57 2.49 -2.12 7.58
CA GLY A 57 1.41 -2.84 6.91
C GLY A 57 0.66 -2.04 5.82
N VAL A 58 1.15 -0.84 5.45
CA VAL A 58 0.48 0.07 4.51
C VAL A 58 0.67 -0.34 3.04
N GLY A 59 1.46 -1.38 2.77
CA GLY A 59 1.61 -1.92 1.41
C GLY A 59 2.32 -0.96 0.46
N GLY A 60 3.48 -0.42 0.83
CA GLY A 60 4.49 0.21 -0.05
C GLY A 60 4.10 1.46 -0.86
N GLY A 61 2.81 1.78 -0.99
CA GLY A 61 2.29 2.80 -1.91
C GLY A 61 2.71 4.22 -1.54
N ILE A 62 2.82 4.51 -0.24
CA ILE A 62 3.29 5.80 0.28
C ILE A 62 4.72 6.11 -0.17
N VAL A 63 5.56 5.09 -0.31
CA VAL A 63 6.96 5.25 -0.74
C VAL A 63 7.09 5.15 -2.26
N LYS A 64 6.35 4.22 -2.88
CA LYS A 64 6.41 3.99 -4.33
C LYS A 64 5.86 5.16 -5.15
N GLY A 65 4.86 5.88 -4.64
CA GLY A 65 4.29 7.07 -5.28
C GLY A 65 5.34 8.15 -5.59
N PRO A 66 6.01 8.73 -4.57
CA PRO A 66 7.04 9.74 -4.79
C PRO A 66 8.25 9.18 -5.55
N LEU A 67 8.66 7.94 -5.30
CA LEU A 67 9.78 7.31 -6.02
C LEU A 67 9.51 7.20 -7.53
N MET A 68 8.30 6.80 -7.94
CA MET A 68 7.96 6.71 -9.36
C MET A 68 7.82 8.08 -10.03
N LEU A 69 7.42 9.11 -9.27
CA LEU A 69 7.42 10.50 -9.74
C LEU A 69 8.85 11.04 -9.89
N GLU A 70 9.77 10.73 -8.96
CA GLU A 70 11.20 11.08 -9.09
C GLU A 70 11.88 10.35 -10.26
N MET A 71 11.43 9.14 -10.58
CA MET A 71 11.88 8.40 -11.77
C MET A 71 11.23 8.91 -13.07
N GLY A 72 10.32 9.90 -13.02
CA GLY A 72 9.64 10.46 -14.18
C GLY A 72 8.70 9.48 -14.91
N ILE A 73 8.25 8.43 -14.23
CA ILE A 73 7.31 7.46 -14.79
C ILE A 73 5.91 8.07 -14.83
N MET A 74 5.19 7.84 -15.93
CA MET A 74 3.82 8.32 -16.09
C MET A 74 2.92 7.85 -14.92
N PRO A 75 2.23 8.78 -14.22
CA PRO A 75 1.51 8.47 -12.98
C PRO A 75 0.40 7.42 -13.15
N ALA A 76 -0.17 7.31 -14.36
CA ALA A 76 -1.16 6.28 -14.68
C ALA A 76 -0.59 4.85 -14.56
N VAL A 77 0.63 4.62 -15.07
CA VAL A 77 1.30 3.31 -15.02
C VAL A 77 1.77 3.01 -13.60
N ALA A 78 2.22 4.04 -12.89
CA ALA A 78 2.62 3.94 -11.48
C ALA A 78 1.46 3.49 -10.58
N SER A 79 0.31 4.12 -10.75
CA SER A 79 -0.93 3.80 -10.03
C SER A 79 -1.42 2.38 -10.34
N ALA A 80 -1.49 1.99 -11.62
CA ALA A 80 -1.90 0.65 -12.02
C ALA A 80 -1.00 -0.43 -11.42
N SER A 81 0.31 -0.21 -11.46
CA SER A 81 1.29 -1.14 -10.88
C SER A 81 1.20 -1.22 -9.35
N ALA A 82 0.90 -0.12 -8.67
CA ALA A 82 0.70 -0.11 -7.22
C ALA A 82 -0.57 -0.89 -6.84
N ALA A 83 -1.68 -0.69 -7.55
CA ALA A 83 -2.91 -1.43 -7.32
C ALA A 83 -2.73 -2.94 -7.52
N ALA A 84 -2.02 -3.36 -8.58
CA ALA A 84 -1.72 -4.76 -8.84
C ALA A 84 -0.90 -5.40 -7.71
N MET A 85 0.10 -4.68 -7.18
CA MET A 85 0.88 -5.18 -6.05
C MET A 85 0.05 -5.27 -4.77
N ILE A 86 -0.78 -4.27 -4.47
CA ILE A 86 -1.67 -4.31 -3.30
C ILE A 86 -2.57 -5.54 -3.39
N LEU A 87 -3.24 -5.77 -4.53
CA LEU A 87 -4.08 -6.95 -4.75
C LEU A 87 -3.32 -8.26 -4.53
N PHE A 88 -2.11 -8.37 -5.08
CA PHE A 88 -1.28 -9.56 -4.89
C PHE A 88 -0.87 -9.77 -3.43
N THR A 89 -0.42 -8.71 -2.74
CA THR A 89 -0.03 -8.78 -1.32
C THR A 89 -1.21 -9.10 -0.41
N SER A 90 -2.38 -8.53 -0.66
CA SER A 90 -3.60 -8.82 0.08
C SER A 90 -4.07 -10.25 -0.16
N ALA A 91 -4.04 -10.74 -1.41
CA ALA A 91 -4.37 -12.12 -1.72
C ALA A 91 -3.41 -13.11 -1.03
N ALA A 92 -2.10 -12.85 -1.08
CA ALA A 92 -1.10 -13.66 -0.39
C ALA A 92 -1.31 -13.67 1.15
N ALA A 93 -1.63 -12.52 1.73
CA ALA A 93 -1.97 -12.41 3.15
C ALA A 93 -3.24 -13.20 3.48
N SER A 94 -4.31 -13.06 2.70
CA SER A 94 -5.55 -13.81 2.88
C SER A 94 -5.33 -15.32 2.81
N ILE A 95 -4.57 -15.80 1.83
CA ILE A 95 -4.21 -17.22 1.70
C ILE A 95 -3.41 -17.69 2.92
N SER A 96 -2.47 -16.87 3.40
CA SER A 96 -1.67 -17.18 4.59
C SER A 96 -2.56 -17.31 5.83
N PHE A 97 -3.49 -16.39 6.05
CA PHE A 97 -4.44 -16.46 7.17
C PHE A 97 -5.39 -17.65 7.10
N ILE A 98 -5.80 -18.05 5.90
CA ILE A 98 -6.58 -19.27 5.68
C ILE A 98 -5.74 -20.51 6.01
N ALA A 99 -4.47 -20.54 5.59
CA ALA A 99 -3.57 -21.66 5.84
C ALA A 99 -3.26 -21.89 7.34
N PHE A 100 -3.19 -20.80 8.13
CA PHE A 100 -3.05 -20.92 9.58
C PHE A 100 -4.36 -21.28 10.30
N GLY A 101 -5.50 -21.34 9.60
CA GLY A 101 -6.80 -21.71 10.19
C GLY A 101 -7.43 -20.63 11.08
N LEU A 102 -6.87 -19.41 11.12
CA LEU A 102 -7.41 -18.30 11.93
C LEU A 102 -8.61 -17.60 11.27
N LEU A 103 -8.94 -17.94 10.01
CA LEU A 103 -9.97 -17.24 9.25
C LEU A 103 -11.18 -18.13 8.99
N HIS A 104 -12.32 -17.77 9.58
CA HIS A 104 -13.58 -18.44 9.29
C HIS A 104 -14.06 -18.02 7.88
N PRO A 105 -14.23 -18.97 6.93
CA PRO A 105 -14.38 -18.66 5.51
C PRO A 105 -15.62 -17.82 5.17
N MET A 106 -16.69 -17.96 5.95
CA MET A 106 -17.93 -17.20 5.78
C MET A 106 -17.75 -15.70 6.09
N TYR A 107 -17.04 -15.38 7.17
CA TYR A 107 -16.74 -13.99 7.51
C TYR A 107 -15.75 -13.37 6.51
N GLY A 108 -14.73 -14.15 6.09
CA GLY A 108 -13.78 -13.71 5.07
C GLY A 108 -14.46 -13.30 3.76
N ALA A 109 -15.39 -14.12 3.27
CA ALA A 109 -16.14 -13.82 2.04
C ALA A 109 -17.04 -12.57 2.20
N MET A 110 -17.70 -12.41 3.34
CA MET A 110 -18.55 -11.25 3.60
C MET A 110 -17.76 -9.94 3.61
N PHE A 111 -16.62 -9.91 4.32
CA PHE A 111 -15.74 -8.74 4.33
C PHE A 111 -15.09 -8.46 2.98
N PHE A 112 -14.77 -9.49 2.20
CA PHE A 112 -14.24 -9.33 0.86
C PHE A 112 -15.25 -8.65 -0.08
N LEU A 113 -16.50 -9.11 -0.09
CA LEU A 113 -17.58 -8.50 -0.88
C LEU A 113 -17.86 -7.06 -0.43
N LEU A 114 -17.95 -6.83 0.89
CA LEU A 114 -18.13 -5.48 1.43
C LEU A 114 -16.98 -4.55 1.04
N GLY A 115 -15.74 -5.04 1.08
CA GLY A 115 -14.54 -4.30 0.69
C GLY A 115 -14.53 -3.90 -0.78
N ILE A 116 -14.94 -4.80 -1.68
CA ILE A 116 -15.10 -4.51 -3.11
C ILE A 116 -16.15 -3.42 -3.33
N LEU A 117 -17.32 -3.57 -2.70
CA LEU A 117 -18.42 -2.60 -2.84
C LEU A 117 -18.02 -1.21 -2.33
N CYS A 118 -17.42 -1.14 -1.13
CA CYS A 118 -16.94 0.11 -0.54
C CYS A 118 -15.86 0.76 -1.40
N THR A 119 -14.90 -0.02 -1.91
CA THR A 119 -13.80 0.50 -2.73
C THR A 119 -14.31 0.99 -4.08
N ALA A 120 -15.20 0.24 -4.74
CA ALA A 120 -15.82 0.65 -5.99
C ALA A 120 -16.61 1.96 -5.82
N PHE A 121 -17.41 2.05 -4.75
CA PHE A 121 -18.16 3.26 -4.41
C PHE A 121 -17.23 4.44 -4.10
N GLY A 122 -16.17 4.23 -3.32
CA GLY A 122 -15.16 5.26 -2.99
C GLY A 122 -14.42 5.77 -4.23
N GLN A 123 -13.94 4.88 -5.09
CA GLN A 123 -13.24 5.26 -6.33
C GLN A 123 -14.19 6.00 -7.29
N TYR A 124 -15.44 5.55 -7.41
CA TYR A 124 -16.45 6.22 -8.24
C TYR A 124 -16.77 7.63 -7.72
N THR A 125 -17.06 7.77 -6.43
CA THR A 125 -17.38 9.06 -5.81
C THR A 125 -16.22 10.03 -5.89
N VAL A 126 -15.01 9.62 -5.52
CA VAL A 126 -13.80 10.46 -5.62
C VAL A 126 -13.49 10.82 -7.07
N GLY A 127 -13.60 9.87 -8.00
CA GLY A 127 -13.37 10.10 -9.43
C GLY A 127 -14.34 11.12 -10.03
N GLN A 128 -15.62 11.07 -9.66
CA GLN A 128 -16.61 12.06 -10.07
C GLN A 128 -16.35 13.44 -9.43
N TRP A 129 -15.93 13.45 -8.16
CA TRP A 129 -15.66 14.69 -7.43
C TRP A 129 -14.42 15.42 -7.94
N VAL A 130 -13.35 14.69 -8.25
CA VAL A 130 -12.11 15.25 -8.82
C VAL A 130 -12.38 15.88 -10.19
N LYS A 131 -13.19 15.22 -11.04
CA LYS A 131 -13.61 15.79 -12.34
C LYS A 131 -14.40 17.09 -12.20
N ARG A 132 -15.13 17.27 -11.10
CA ARG A 132 -16.00 18.44 -10.88
C ARG A 132 -15.26 19.65 -10.31
N HIS A 133 -14.14 19.45 -9.60
CA HIS A 133 -13.40 20.52 -8.92
C HIS A 133 -12.05 20.88 -9.56
N GLU A 134 -11.58 20.14 -10.57
CA GLU A 134 -10.32 20.38 -11.33
C GLU A 134 -9.06 20.61 -10.47
N ARG A 135 -9.12 20.31 -9.16
CA ARG A 135 -8.04 20.51 -8.19
C ARG A 135 -7.84 19.27 -7.32
N GLN A 136 -6.59 19.05 -6.90
CA GLN A 136 -6.14 17.90 -6.09
C GLN A 136 -6.45 18.00 -4.59
N SER A 137 -6.91 19.16 -4.10
CA SER A 137 -7.20 19.39 -2.67
C SER A 137 -8.29 18.51 -2.03
N PRO A 138 -9.36 18.03 -2.72
CA PRO A 138 -10.41 17.28 -2.04
C PRO A 138 -9.95 15.88 -1.58
N ILE A 139 -8.92 15.30 -2.22
CA ILE A 139 -8.35 14.02 -1.79
C ILE A 139 -7.70 14.18 -0.40
N VAL A 140 -6.88 15.21 -0.23
CA VAL A 140 -6.21 15.51 1.04
C VAL A 140 -7.22 15.84 2.14
N LEU A 141 -8.29 16.59 1.82
CA LEU A 141 -9.38 16.88 2.75
C LEU A 141 -10.10 15.60 3.21
N SER A 142 -10.37 14.67 2.29
CA SER A 142 -11.02 13.40 2.63
C SER A 142 -10.18 12.55 3.58
N ILE A 143 -8.87 12.45 3.33
CA ILE A 143 -7.94 11.71 4.19
C ILE A 143 -7.85 12.40 5.57
N GLY A 144 -7.72 13.72 5.60
CA GLY A 144 -7.70 14.49 6.84
C GLY A 144 -8.96 14.30 7.67
N LEU A 145 -10.14 14.34 7.05
CA LEU A 145 -11.42 14.13 7.74
C LEU A 145 -11.53 12.72 8.33
N VAL A 146 -11.14 11.69 7.57
CA VAL A 146 -11.16 10.29 8.04
C VAL A 146 -10.21 10.10 9.23
N ILE A 147 -8.99 10.68 9.17
CA ILE A 147 -8.04 10.62 10.28
C ILE A 147 -8.60 11.35 11.51
N LEU A 148 -9.15 12.55 11.35
CA LEU A 148 -9.75 13.31 12.44
C LEU A 148 -10.91 12.55 13.09
N LEU A 149 -11.83 12.01 12.29
CA LEU A 149 -12.97 11.24 12.79
C LEU A 149 -12.50 9.98 13.53
N SER A 150 -11.52 9.26 12.98
CA SER A 150 -10.96 8.06 13.61
C SER A 150 -10.28 8.40 14.94
N SER A 151 -9.51 9.48 14.98
CA SER A 151 -8.83 9.94 16.20
C SER A 151 -9.84 10.39 17.26
N LEU A 152 -10.93 11.05 16.84
CA LEU A 152 -12.02 11.44 17.74
C LEU A 152 -12.73 10.22 18.33
N LEU A 153 -13.09 9.23 17.52
CA LEU A 153 -13.74 8.00 17.98
C LEU A 153 -12.89 7.26 19.01
N VAL A 154 -11.59 7.08 18.73
CA VAL A 154 -10.66 6.47 19.69
C VAL A 154 -10.54 7.32 20.96
N SER A 155 -10.47 8.64 20.85
CA SER A 155 -10.38 9.51 22.03
C SER A 155 -11.65 9.47 22.89
N ILE A 156 -12.83 9.32 22.28
CA ILE A 156 -14.10 9.18 22.99
C ILE A 156 -14.16 7.84 23.71
N ASP A 157 -13.73 6.76 23.07
CA ASP A 157 -13.64 5.41 23.66
C ASP A 157 -12.72 5.41 24.89
N MET A 158 -11.53 6.02 24.77
CA MET A 158 -10.58 6.18 25.88
C MET A 158 -11.16 6.97 27.06
N VAL A 159 -11.94 8.02 26.80
CA VAL A 159 -12.58 8.84 27.86
C VAL A 159 -13.82 8.13 28.45
N ALA A 160 -14.55 7.34 27.65
CA ALA A 160 -15.69 6.56 28.11
C ALA A 160 -15.24 5.44 29.06
N GLU A 161 -14.17 4.72 28.72
CA GLU A 161 -13.55 3.70 29.57
C GLU A 161 -13.05 4.30 30.90
N ALA A 162 -12.51 5.52 30.87
CA ALA A 162 -12.04 6.23 32.07
C ALA A 162 -13.17 6.73 32.99
N ARG A 163 -14.43 6.81 32.52
CA ARG A 163 -15.57 7.36 33.28
C ARG A 163 -16.50 6.32 33.89
N GLY A 164 -16.35 5.03 33.59
CA GLY A 164 -17.09 4.00 34.33
C GLY A 164 -16.86 2.57 33.85
N PRO A 165 -16.75 1.59 34.76
CA PRO A 165 -16.60 0.17 34.42
C PRO A 165 -17.95 -0.48 34.00
N ARG A 166 -18.75 0.20 33.18
CA ARG A 166 -20.08 -0.29 32.73
C ARG A 166 -20.31 -0.19 31.21
N ALA A 167 -19.23 -0.15 30.43
CA ALA A 167 -19.27 -0.36 28.98
C ALA A 167 -18.68 -1.72 28.55
N GLY A 168 -18.08 -2.48 29.48
CA GLY A 168 -17.56 -3.84 29.21
C GLY A 168 -18.63 -4.86 28.81
N ASP A 169 -19.92 -4.59 29.03
CA ASP A 169 -21.01 -5.53 28.74
C ASP A 169 -21.78 -5.23 27.44
N MET A 170 -21.70 -4.03 26.88
CA MET A 170 -22.38 -3.71 25.60
C MET A 170 -21.47 -3.92 24.38
N LEU A 171 -20.15 -3.91 24.60
CA LEU A 171 -19.12 -4.29 23.62
C LEU A 171 -18.46 -5.64 23.96
N ARG A 172 -19.15 -6.52 24.70
CA ARG A 172 -18.98 -7.96 24.47
C ARG A 172 -19.52 -8.26 23.09
N VAL A 173 -18.67 -8.03 22.09
CA VAL A 173 -18.74 -8.71 20.80
C VAL A 173 -18.70 -10.20 21.14
N HIS A 174 -19.88 -10.79 21.31
CA HIS A 174 -20.04 -12.19 21.61
C HIS A 174 -19.37 -12.99 20.48
N GLY A 175 -18.26 -13.63 20.81
CA GLY A 175 -17.78 -14.85 20.16
C GLY A 175 -17.38 -14.76 18.70
N VAL A 176 -16.26 -14.10 18.39
CA VAL A 176 -15.49 -14.45 17.17
C VAL A 176 -14.24 -15.28 17.49
N CYS A 177 -13.78 -15.30 18.75
CA CYS A 177 -12.57 -16.04 19.14
C CYS A 177 -12.77 -17.10 20.26
N THR A 178 -14.00 -17.53 20.56
CA THR A 178 -14.25 -18.65 21.48
C THR A 178 -15.16 -19.70 20.82
N ALA A 179 -14.60 -20.40 19.85
CA ALA A 179 -14.99 -21.71 19.35
C ALA A 179 -13.68 -22.29 18.80
N GLU A 180 -13.06 -23.36 19.27
CA GLU A 180 -13.50 -24.50 20.07
C GLU A 180 -12.25 -25.02 20.81
N ALA A 181 -12.38 -25.34 22.10
CA ALA A 181 -11.45 -26.20 22.84
C ALA A 181 -12.26 -27.37 23.39
#